data_AF-A0A8S9YW38-F1
#
_entry.id   AF-A0A8S9YW38-F1
#
_cell.length_a   1.000
_cell.length_b   1.000
_cell.length_c   1.000
_cell.angle_alpha   90.00
_cell.angle_beta   90.00
_cell.angle_gamma   90.00
#
_symmetry.space_group_name_H-M   'P 1'
#
loop_
_entity.id
_entity.type
_entity.pdbx_description
1 polymer ?
#
loop_
_entity_poly.entity_id
_entity_poly.type
_entity_poly.pdbx_seq_one_letter_code
_entity_poly.pdbx_strand_id
1 'polypeptide(L)'
;MRGHAGFPVVKILHRCISTSGGPLHFRQKVAYKTRYHWMLDLQKSRQRARFPWIPREPPTFVQIADQKVEFPEMVLEFVVPKDMDKCELKPYVDWRATTPVEEPLTAEKLFEKKYLPKIQKMYERGMEKSEILEKLTVSSP
;
A
#
# COMPACT_ATOMS: atom_id res chain seq x y z
N MET A 1 42.06 -25.27 63.97
CA MET A 1 42.12 -23.80 63.80
C MET A 1 42.10 -23.50 62.31
N ARG A 2 40.91 -23.32 61.71
CA ARG A 2 40.36 -22.04 61.20
C ARG A 2 41.42 -21.05 60.70
N GLY A 3 41.38 -20.76 59.40
CA GLY A 3 42.11 -19.68 58.73
C GLY A 3 41.58 -19.54 57.31
N HIS A 4 40.75 -18.52 57.09
CA HIS A 4 39.91 -18.31 55.91
C HIS A 4 40.69 -17.98 54.63
N ALA A 5 40.34 -18.64 53.52
CA ALA A 5 40.63 -18.13 52.18
C ALA A 5 39.76 -16.90 51.92
N GLY A 6 40.38 -15.73 51.79
CA GLY A 6 39.69 -14.49 51.45
C GLY A 6 39.30 -14.49 49.97
N PHE A 7 38.00 -14.57 49.68
CA PHE A 7 37.48 -14.26 48.36
C PHE A 7 37.48 -12.74 48.16
N PRO A 8 37.95 -12.21 47.01
CA PRO A 8 37.86 -10.79 46.76
C PRO A 8 36.39 -10.39 46.58
N VAL A 9 35.95 -9.43 47.39
CA VAL A 9 34.62 -8.81 47.28
C VAL A 9 34.55 -8.03 45.97
N VAL A 10 33.82 -8.56 45.00
CA VAL A 10 33.50 -7.83 43.76
C VAL A 10 32.52 -6.71 44.13
N LYS A 11 33.01 -5.47 44.19
CA LYS A 11 32.15 -4.29 44.28
C LYS A 11 31.39 -4.15 42.96
N ILE A 12 30.12 -4.53 42.95
CA ILE A 12 29.21 -4.25 41.83
C ILE A 12 28.99 -2.73 41.81
N LEU A 13 29.75 -2.03 40.97
CA LEU A 13 29.42 -0.67 40.55
C LEU A 13 28.13 -0.75 39.75
N HIS A 14 27.00 -0.38 40.37
CA HIS A 14 25.78 -0.06 39.63
C HIS A 14 26.10 1.14 38.72
N ARG A 15 26.42 0.86 37.45
CA ARG A 15 26.48 1.89 36.42
C ARG A 15 25.05 2.36 36.16
N CYS A 16 24.65 3.45 36.81
CA CYS A 16 23.44 4.17 36.45
C CYS A 16 23.63 4.75 35.05
N ILE A 17 22.94 4.20 34.05
CA ILE A 17 22.88 4.80 32.71
C ILE A 17 21.94 6.00 32.83
N SER A 18 22.50 7.21 32.98
CA SER A 18 21.73 8.45 32.88
C SER A 18 21.31 8.67 31.42
N THR A 19 20.07 8.31 31.09
CA THR A 19 19.48 8.66 29.78
C THR A 19 18.91 10.08 29.84
N SER A 20 19.74 11.10 29.96
CA SER A 20 19.28 12.50 29.96
C SER A 20 20.11 13.43 29.07
N GLY A 21 20.69 12.94 27.96
CA GLY A 21 21.60 13.76 27.14
C GLY A 21 21.72 13.44 25.65
N GLY A 22 20.80 12.67 25.05
CA GLY A 22 20.82 12.38 23.61
C GLY A 22 19.69 13.08 22.83
N PRO A 23 19.78 13.28 21.50
CA PRO A 23 18.78 13.97 20.67
C PRO A 23 17.50 13.13 20.44
N LEU A 24 17.14 12.26 21.40
CA LEU A 24 15.89 11.49 21.42
C LEU A 24 14.68 12.35 21.87
N HIS A 25 14.87 13.66 22.07
CA HIS A 25 13.86 14.60 22.53
C HIS A 25 13.01 15.23 21.42
N PHE A 26 13.14 14.79 20.15
CA PHE A 26 12.15 15.14 19.14
C PHE A 26 10.86 14.32 19.33
N ARG A 27 10.27 14.43 20.52
CA ARG A 27 8.88 14.06 20.75
C ARG A 27 8.08 15.20 20.12
N GLN A 28 7.63 14.99 18.89
CA GLN A 28 6.74 15.91 18.18
C GLN A 28 5.55 16.21 19.10
N LYS A 29 5.53 17.40 19.72
CA LYS A 29 4.43 17.80 20.59
C LYS A 29 3.23 18.01 19.69
N VAL A 30 2.31 17.03 19.67
CA VAL A 30 1.00 17.20 19.03
C VAL A 30 0.33 18.35 19.77
N ALA A 31 0.24 19.50 19.11
CA ALA A 31 -0.43 20.68 19.63
C ALA A 31 -1.83 20.28 20.12
N TYR A 32 -2.21 20.78 21.29
CA TYR A 32 -3.46 20.48 21.98
C TYR A 32 -4.67 20.61 21.04
N LYS A 33 -5.04 19.49 20.39
CA LYS A 33 -6.34 19.39 19.76
C LYS A 33 -7.35 19.36 20.90
N THR A 34 -8.37 20.21 20.75
CA THR A 34 -9.52 20.45 21.63
C THR A 34 -9.94 19.24 22.48
N ARG A 35 -10.50 19.50 23.68
CA ARG A 35 -10.87 18.53 24.75
C ARG A 35 -11.73 17.32 24.34
N TYR A 36 -12.10 17.17 23.08
CA TYR A 36 -12.78 15.99 22.55
C TYR A 36 -11.92 15.20 21.55
N HIS A 37 -11.08 15.89 20.78
CA HIS A 37 -10.21 15.25 19.79
C HIS A 37 -9.18 14.33 20.44
N TRP A 38 -8.64 14.69 21.62
CA TRP A 38 -7.75 13.80 22.35
C TRP A 38 -8.44 12.51 22.77
N MET A 39 -9.73 12.53 23.12
CA MET A 39 -10.48 11.36 23.54
C MET A 39 -10.73 10.43 22.35
N LEU A 40 -11.08 10.99 21.19
CA LEU A 40 -11.18 10.26 19.93
C LEU A 40 -9.82 9.72 19.46
N ASP A 41 -8.76 10.51 19.57
CA ASP A 41 -7.40 10.08 19.22
C ASP A 41 -6.87 9.03 20.20
N LEU A 42 -7.33 9.06 21.47
CA LEU A 42 -7.01 8.07 22.50
C LEU A 42 -7.84 6.78 22.33
N GLN A 43 -9.07 6.88 21.86
CA GLN A 43 -9.87 5.73 21.42
C GLN A 43 -9.27 5.09 20.16
N LYS A 44 -8.91 5.89 19.15
CA LYS A 44 -8.19 5.44 17.96
C LYS A 44 -6.83 4.86 18.34
N SER A 45 -6.08 5.45 19.27
CA SER A 45 -4.77 4.96 19.71
C SER A 45 -4.87 3.69 20.54
N ARG A 46 -5.86 3.56 21.44
CA ARG A 46 -6.14 2.30 22.15
C ARG A 46 -6.50 1.18 21.18
N GLN A 47 -7.28 1.46 20.15
CA GLN A 47 -7.57 0.51 19.08
C GLN A 47 -6.33 0.22 18.20
N ARG A 48 -5.42 1.19 17.98
CA ARG A 48 -4.12 1.00 17.28
C ARG A 48 -3.12 0.20 18.13
N ALA A 49 -3.14 0.35 19.45
CA ALA A 49 -2.18 -0.24 20.38
C ALA A 49 -2.46 -1.71 20.69
N ARG A 50 -3.69 -2.20 20.46
CA ARG A 50 -3.99 -3.63 20.62
C ARG A 50 -3.23 -4.49 19.62
N PHE A 51 -3.09 -4.06 18.36
CA PHE A 51 -2.34 -4.78 17.32
C PHE A 51 -1.65 -3.80 16.34
N PRO A 52 -0.53 -3.17 16.72
CA PRO A 52 0.12 -2.11 15.93
C PRO A 52 0.82 -2.61 14.66
N TRP A 53 1.09 -3.91 14.53
CA TRP A 53 1.78 -4.51 13.37
C TRP A 53 0.85 -5.10 12.30
N ILE A 54 -0.47 -5.11 12.53
CA ILE A 54 -1.44 -5.63 11.57
C ILE A 54 -1.84 -4.48 10.64
N PRO A 55 -1.57 -4.57 9.32
CA PRO A 55 -2.11 -3.62 8.35
C PRO A 55 -3.64 -3.59 8.51
N ARG A 56 -4.21 -2.39 8.68
CA ARG A 56 -5.66 -2.26 8.86
C ARG A 56 -6.35 -2.55 7.53
N GLU A 57 -6.99 -3.70 7.45
CA GLU A 57 -7.97 -3.95 6.40
C GLU A 57 -9.13 -2.93 6.53
N PRO A 58 -9.65 -2.41 5.41
CA PRO A 58 -10.84 -1.57 5.44
C PRO A 58 -11.99 -2.34 6.12
N PRO A 59 -12.83 -1.69 6.95
CA PRO A 59 -13.87 -2.38 7.68
C PRO A 59 -14.88 -2.98 6.71
N THR A 60 -15.06 -4.29 6.76
CA THR A 60 -15.98 -5.04 5.87
C THR A 60 -17.36 -5.26 6.47
N PHE A 61 -17.56 -4.86 7.73
CA PHE A 61 -18.80 -5.06 8.47
C PHE A 61 -19.07 -3.90 9.44
N VAL A 62 -20.34 -3.75 9.83
CA VAL A 62 -20.78 -2.82 10.88
C VAL A 62 -21.55 -3.62 11.94
N GLN A 63 -21.38 -3.26 13.21
CA GLN A 63 -22.15 -3.82 14.32
C GLN A 63 -23.32 -2.89 14.66
N ILE A 64 -24.55 -3.40 14.59
CA ILE A 64 -25.78 -2.69 14.93
C ILE A 64 -26.52 -3.53 15.97
N ALA A 65 -26.75 -3.00 17.18
CA ALA A 65 -27.50 -3.67 18.25
C ALA A 65 -27.05 -5.14 18.48
N ASP A 66 -25.74 -5.34 18.67
CA ASP A 66 -25.08 -6.64 18.84
C ASP A 66 -25.18 -7.62 17.65
N GLN A 67 -25.75 -7.19 16.52
CA GLN A 67 -25.75 -7.94 15.27
C GLN A 67 -24.65 -7.45 14.32
N LYS A 68 -23.92 -8.38 13.70
CA LYS A 68 -22.89 -8.11 12.70
C LYS A 68 -23.53 -8.09 11.30
N VAL A 69 -23.53 -6.93 10.65
CA VAL A 69 -23.98 -6.75 9.27
C VAL A 69 -22.75 -6.64 8.36
N GLU A 70 -22.59 -7.59 7.44
CA GLU A 70 -21.47 -7.64 6.49
C GLU A 70 -21.81 -6.94 5.17
N PHE A 71 -20.82 -6.29 4.56
CA PHE A 71 -20.95 -5.61 3.26
C PHE A 71 -20.12 -6.36 2.22
N PRO A 72 -20.74 -7.20 1.38
CA PRO A 72 -20.00 -8.00 0.40
C PRO A 72 -19.22 -7.13 -0.60
N GLU A 73 -19.70 -5.94 -0.92
CA GLU A 73 -19.02 -4.97 -1.81
C GLU A 73 -17.70 -4.42 -1.24
N MET A 74 -17.52 -4.49 0.09
CA MET A 74 -16.28 -4.07 0.75
C MET A 74 -15.29 -5.22 0.94
N VAL A 75 -15.66 -6.45 0.55
CA VAL A 75 -14.75 -7.59 0.50
C VAL A 75 -13.95 -7.51 -0.79
N LEU A 76 -12.61 -7.57 -0.69
CA LEU A 76 -11.75 -7.63 -1.86
C LEU A 76 -11.90 -8.99 -2.55
N GLU A 77 -12.26 -8.97 -3.84
CA GLU A 77 -12.29 -10.17 -4.67
C GLU A 77 -10.98 -10.30 -5.46
N PHE A 78 -10.32 -11.45 -5.37
CA PHE A 78 -9.17 -11.76 -6.20
C PHE A 78 -9.65 -12.30 -7.55
N VAL A 79 -9.57 -11.46 -8.59
CA VAL A 79 -9.89 -11.86 -9.95
C VAL A 79 -8.74 -12.70 -10.52
N VAL A 80 -8.88 -14.02 -10.42
CA VAL A 80 -7.93 -14.99 -10.99
C VAL A 80 -8.47 -15.47 -12.35
N PRO A 81 -7.68 -15.42 -13.44
CA PRO A 81 -8.07 -16.03 -14.71
C PRO A 81 -8.49 -17.49 -14.53
N LYS A 82 -9.62 -17.89 -15.12
CA LYS A 82 -10.19 -19.24 -14.95
C LYS A 82 -9.28 -20.34 -15.48
N ASP A 83 -8.64 -20.10 -16.63
CA ASP A 83 -7.87 -21.10 -17.35
C ASP A 83 -6.39 -20.68 -17.40
N MET A 84 -5.56 -21.31 -16.57
CA MET A 84 -4.10 -21.09 -16.56
C MET A 84 -3.31 -22.22 -17.24
N ASP A 85 -3.99 -23.31 -17.62
CA ASP A 85 -3.35 -24.53 -18.17
C ASP A 85 -2.63 -24.31 -19.51
N LYS A 86 -2.99 -23.25 -20.24
CA LYS A 86 -2.41 -22.88 -21.54
C LYS A 86 -1.52 -21.63 -21.47
N CYS A 87 -1.12 -21.20 -20.27
CA CYS A 87 -0.26 -20.04 -20.12
C CYS A 87 1.20 -20.40 -20.47
N GLU A 88 1.69 -19.90 -21.61
CA GLU A 88 3.08 -20.10 -22.04
C GLU A 88 4.08 -19.20 -21.28
N LEU A 89 3.59 -18.10 -20.72
CA LEU A 89 4.42 -17.12 -20.02
C LEU A 89 4.93 -17.68 -18.70
N LYS A 90 6.25 -17.63 -18.52
CA LYS A 90 6.94 -18.06 -17.30
C LYS A 90 7.36 -16.83 -16.48
N PRO A 91 7.55 -16.98 -15.15
CA PRO A 91 8.01 -15.90 -14.28
C PRO A 91 9.45 -15.45 -14.60
N TYR A 92 10.23 -16.29 -15.29
CA TYR A 92 11.60 -16.00 -15.69
C TYR A 92 11.77 -16.09 -17.19
N VAL A 93 12.69 -15.27 -17.70
CA VAL A 93 13.06 -15.20 -19.12
C VAL A 93 14.38 -15.93 -19.34
N ASP A 94 14.53 -16.56 -20.50
CA ASP A 94 15.79 -17.18 -20.89
C ASP A 94 16.90 -16.14 -21.03
N TRP A 95 18.09 -16.45 -20.50
CA TRP A 95 19.27 -15.57 -20.56
C TRP A 95 19.73 -15.26 -21.99
N ARG A 96 19.34 -16.09 -22.96
CA ARG A 96 19.65 -15.91 -24.39
C ARG A 96 18.76 -14.88 -25.07
N ALA A 97 17.69 -14.44 -24.42
CA ALA A 97 16.79 -13.44 -24.98
C ALA A 97 17.52 -12.10 -25.11
N THR A 98 17.36 -11.46 -26.26
CA THR A 98 17.84 -10.09 -26.47
C THR A 98 16.98 -9.12 -25.68
N THR A 99 17.61 -8.34 -24.80
CA THR A 99 16.92 -7.26 -24.07
C THR A 99 16.54 -6.15 -25.03
N PRO A 100 15.24 -5.87 -25.26
CA PRO A 100 14.83 -4.77 -26.10
C PRO A 100 15.13 -3.44 -25.40
N VAL A 101 15.64 -2.46 -26.15
CA VAL A 101 15.71 -1.07 -25.69
C VAL A 101 14.36 -0.42 -26.01
N GLU A 102 13.46 -0.40 -25.04
CA GLU A 102 12.16 0.23 -25.20
C GLU A 102 12.18 1.68 -24.72
N GLU A 103 11.68 2.57 -25.57
CA GLU A 103 11.43 3.96 -25.20
C GLU A 103 10.22 4.08 -24.27
N PRO A 104 10.15 5.11 -23.41
CA PRO A 104 9.03 5.30 -22.49
C PRO A 104 7.70 5.43 -23.23
N LEU A 105 6.65 4.83 -22.67
CA LEU A 105 5.29 4.91 -23.17
C LEU A 105 4.70 6.29 -22.84
N THR A 106 4.65 7.17 -23.84
CA THR A 106 3.99 8.48 -23.76
C THR A 106 2.54 8.39 -24.19
N ALA A 107 1.71 9.34 -23.74
CA ALA A 107 0.30 9.43 -24.13
C ALA A 107 0.13 9.56 -25.66
N GLU A 108 1.01 10.31 -26.32
CA GLU A 108 1.05 10.46 -27.78
C GLU A 108 1.27 9.11 -28.48
N LYS A 109 2.30 8.35 -28.08
CA LYS A 109 2.57 7.03 -28.65
C LYS A 109 1.42 6.04 -28.45
N LEU A 110 0.76 6.09 -27.30
CA LEU A 110 -0.42 5.26 -27.03
C LEU A 110 -1.56 5.66 -27.95
N PHE A 111 -1.80 6.97 -28.12
CA PHE A 111 -2.82 7.50 -29.00
C PHE A 111 -2.58 7.12 -30.46
N GLU A 112 -1.35 7.28 -30.94
CA GLU A 112 -0.93 6.91 -32.29
C GLU A 112 -1.11 5.41 -32.56
N LYS A 113 -0.74 4.55 -31.60
CA LYS A 113 -0.88 3.10 -31.77
C LYS A 113 -2.34 2.64 -31.78
N LYS A 114 -3.18 3.18 -30.88
CA LYS A 114 -4.54 2.66 -30.65
C LYS A 114 -5.62 3.37 -31.47
N TYR A 115 -5.55 4.70 -31.57
CA TYR A 115 -6.65 5.54 -32.08
C TYR A 115 -6.41 6.08 -33.47
N LEU A 116 -5.18 6.50 -33.80
CA LEU A 116 -4.84 7.06 -35.11
C LEU A 116 -5.26 6.16 -36.30
N PRO A 117 -5.00 4.83 -36.32
CA PRO A 117 -5.45 3.98 -37.43
C PRO A 117 -6.97 3.86 -37.51
N LYS A 118 -7.69 4.00 -36.38
CA LYS A 118 -9.17 4.00 -36.38
C LYS A 118 -9.71 5.33 -36.91
N ILE A 119 -9.10 6.45 -36.51
CA ILE A 119 -9.46 7.79 -36.97
C ILE A 119 -9.25 7.92 -38.47
N GLN A 120 -8.09 7.50 -38.98
CA GLN A 120 -7.80 7.52 -40.43
C GLN A 120 -8.84 6.74 -41.23
N LYS A 121 -9.15 5.50 -40.81
CA LYS A 121 -10.18 4.68 -41.46
C LYS A 121 -11.58 5.32 -41.41
N MET A 122 -11.91 6.04 -40.34
CA MET A 122 -13.20 6.73 -40.23
C MET A 122 -13.24 8.01 -41.07
N TYR A 123 -12.11 8.70 -41.17
CA TYR A 123 -11.95 9.89 -42.01
C TYR A 123 -12.01 9.54 -43.50
N GLU A 124 -11.35 8.46 -43.92
CA GLU A 124 -11.43 7.93 -45.30
C GLU A 124 -12.85 7.53 -45.69
N ARG A 125 -13.69 7.14 -44.72
CA ARG A 125 -15.12 6.86 -44.93
C ARG A 125 -15.99 8.12 -45.03
N GLY A 126 -15.40 9.31 -44.87
CA GLY A 126 -16.08 10.59 -44.97
C GLY A 126 -16.89 10.97 -43.73
N MET A 127 -16.57 10.43 -42.55
CA MET A 127 -17.28 10.82 -41.33
C MET A 127 -16.83 12.17 -40.78
N GLU A 128 -17.79 12.90 -40.23
CA GLU A 128 -17.54 14.21 -39.62
C GLU A 128 -16.78 14.09 -38.28
N LYS A 129 -16.06 15.17 -37.93
CA LYS A 129 -15.19 15.19 -36.74
C LYS A 129 -15.96 14.91 -35.43
N SER A 130 -17.16 15.45 -35.28
CA SER A 130 -18.00 15.23 -34.08
C SER A 130 -18.38 13.76 -33.92
N GLU A 131 -18.80 13.12 -35.01
CA GLU A 131 -19.21 11.72 -35.02
C GLU A 131 -18.04 10.77 -34.72
N ILE A 132 -16.84 11.10 -35.20
CA ILE A 132 -15.62 10.35 -34.90
C ILE A 132 -15.33 10.41 -33.39
N LEU A 133 -15.44 11.59 -32.78
CA LEU A 133 -15.15 11.76 -31.35
C LEU A 133 -16.14 10.99 -30.47
N GLU A 134 -17.44 11.05 -30.77
CA GLU A 134 -18.47 10.31 -30.05
C GLU A 134 -18.24 8.80 -30.10
N LYS A 135 -17.87 8.25 -31.27
CA LYS A 135 -17.59 6.82 -31.39
C LYS A 135 -16.35 6.40 -30.62
N LEU A 136 -15.34 7.26 -30.53
CA LEU A 136 -14.12 6.97 -29.78
C LEU A 136 -14.35 7.01 -28.27
N THR A 137 -15.14 7.96 -27.75
CA THR A 137 -15.43 8.08 -26.31
C THR A 137 -16.32 6.95 -25.80
N VAL A 138 -17.33 6.55 -26.58
CA VAL A 138 -18.28 5.47 -26.21
C VAL A 138 -17.63 4.08 -26.26
N SER A 139 -16.55 3.91 -27.03
CA SER A 139 -15.81 2.64 -27.13
C SER A 139 -14.76 2.42 -26.03
N SER A 140 -14.69 3.32 -25.05
CA SER A 140 -13.88 3.13 -23.85
C SER A 140 -14.55 2.07 -22.97
N PRO A 141 -13.95 0.89 -22.73
CA PRO A 141 -14.44 -0.02 -21.71
C PRO A 141 -14.37 0.61 -20.32
#